data_AF-A0A6S6RX95-F1
#
_entry.id   AF-A0A6S6RX95-F1
#
_cell.length_a   1.000
_cell.length_b   1.000
_cell.length_c   1.000
_cell.angle_alpha   90.00
_cell.angle_beta   90.00
_cell.angle_gamma   90.00
#
_symmetry.space_group_name_H-M   'P 1'
#
loop_
_entity.id
_entity.type
_entity.pdbx_description
1 polymer ?
#
loop_
_entity_poly.entity_id
_entity_poly.type
_entity_poly.pdbx_seq_one_letter_code
_entity_poly.pdbx_strand_id
1 'polypeptide(L)'
;MTDFIRLQENLIGHLITQKRGRLTPTLFITSLDSEFEIIPVDNINGQIILETLGQTTRRVLAASLIEFLQQLTPVTKKQCD
;
A
#
# COMPACT_ATOMS: atom_id res chain seq x y z
N MET A 1 -7.27 18.25 -10.47
CA MET A 1 -5.84 18.07 -10.84
C MET A 1 -4.91 18.06 -9.62
N THR A 2 -5.21 18.79 -8.55
CA THR A 2 -4.36 18.85 -7.34
C THR A 2 -4.17 17.51 -6.63
N ASP A 3 -5.20 16.66 -6.54
CA ASP A 3 -5.09 15.39 -5.79
C ASP A 3 -4.16 14.36 -6.44
N PHE A 4 -4.10 14.33 -7.77
CA PHE A 4 -3.18 13.45 -8.49
C PHE A 4 -1.72 13.86 -8.24
N ILE A 5 -1.44 15.17 -8.21
CA ILE A 5 -0.11 15.68 -7.88
C ILE A 5 0.24 15.34 -6.43
N ARG A 6 -0.68 15.56 -5.48
CA ARG A 6 -0.48 15.17 -4.08
C ARG A 6 -0.22 13.68 -3.91
N LEU A 7 -0.93 12.83 -4.66
CA LEU A 7 -0.69 11.39 -4.65
C LEU A 7 0.73 11.08 -5.12
N GLN A 8 1.20 11.70 -6.21
CA GLN A 8 2.58 11.52 -6.68
C GLN A 8 3.61 11.98 -5.63
N GLU A 9 3.41 13.15 -5.04
CA GLU A 9 4.28 13.68 -3.98
C GLU A 9 4.35 12.72 -2.77
N ASN A 10 3.22 12.17 -2.35
CA ASN A 10 3.16 11.21 -1.25
C ASN A 10 3.88 9.89 -1.60
N LEU A 11 3.67 9.37 -2.82
CA LEU A 11 4.35 8.16 -3.29
C LEU A 11 5.88 8.38 -3.40
N ILE A 12 6.30 9.54 -3.89
CA ILE A 12 7.72 9.91 -3.96
C ILE A 12 8.31 10.01 -2.55
N GLY A 13 7.61 10.65 -1.60
CA GLY A 13 8.04 10.75 -0.21
C GLY A 13 8.22 9.39 0.47
N HIS A 14 7.30 8.45 0.21
CA HIS A 14 7.40 7.07 0.67
C HIS A 14 8.64 6.35 0.12
N LEU A 15 8.84 6.40 -1.21
CA LEU A 15 10.01 5.80 -1.86
C LEU A 15 11.34 6.39 -1.38
N ILE A 16 11.40 7.71 -1.14
CA ILE A 16 12.59 8.37 -0.60
C ILE A 16 12.91 7.84 0.80
N THR A 17 11.90 7.67 1.65
CA THR A 17 12.05 7.14 3.00
C THR A 17 12.55 5.69 2.97
N GLN A 18 11.93 4.84 2.15
CA GLN A 18 12.36 3.45 1.97
C GLN A 18 13.79 3.35 1.44
N LYS A 19 14.15 4.19 0.47
CA LYS A 19 15.52 4.26 -0.07
C LYS A 19 16.55 4.62 1.00
N ARG A 20 16.24 5.60 1.87
CA ARG A 20 17.11 5.98 3.00
C ARG A 20 17.27 4.83 4.00
N GLY A 21 16.19 4.09 4.27
CA GLY A 21 16.18 2.92 5.16
C GLY A 21 16.70 1.63 4.53
N ARG A 22 17.10 1.63 3.24
CA ARG A 22 17.48 0.43 2.46
C ARG A 22 16.40 -0.66 2.45
N LEU A 23 15.14 -0.25 2.50
CA LEU A 23 13.98 -1.14 2.43
C LEU A 23 13.64 -1.44 0.96
N THR A 24 13.02 -2.58 0.68
CA THR A 24 12.48 -2.85 -0.67
C THR A 24 11.42 -1.82 -1.01
N PRO A 25 11.44 -1.24 -2.23
CA PRO A 25 10.48 -0.23 -2.63
C PRO A 25 9.07 -0.80 -2.78
N THR A 26 8.08 -0.05 -2.32
CA THR A 26 6.65 -0.40 -2.42
C THR A 26 5.82 0.84 -2.74
N LEU A 27 4.64 0.68 -3.32
CA LEU A 27 3.69 1.76 -3.59
C LEU A 27 2.37 1.48 -2.89
N PHE A 28 1.95 2.32 -1.94
CA PHE A 28 0.69 2.12 -1.22
C PHE A 28 -0.52 2.37 -2.14
N ILE A 29 -1.53 1.50 -2.06
CA ILE A 29 -2.74 1.56 -2.90
C ILE A 29 -4.04 1.59 -2.09
N THR A 30 -3.97 1.34 -0.78
CA THR A 30 -5.12 1.43 0.13
C THR A 30 -4.77 2.22 1.38
N SER A 31 -5.80 2.74 2.05
CA SER A 31 -5.75 3.12 3.46
C SER A 31 -6.34 2.00 4.31
N LEU A 32 -5.83 1.82 5.52
CA LEU A 32 -6.43 0.97 6.56
C LEU A 32 -6.82 1.87 7.74
N ASP A 33 -7.69 1.37 8.62
CA ASP A 33 -8.00 2.04 9.90
C ASP A 33 -6.79 2.00 10.86
N SER A 34 -5.88 1.07 10.64
CA SER A 34 -4.61 0.95 11.36
C SER A 34 -3.65 2.07 10.95
N GLU A 35 -3.11 2.79 11.93
CA GLU A 35 -2.08 3.82 11.70
C GLU A 35 -0.72 3.24 11.28
N PHE A 36 -0.49 1.94 11.53
CA PHE A 36 0.82 1.30 11.38
C PHE A 36 0.86 0.27 10.26
N GLU A 37 -0.28 -0.06 9.65
CA GLU A 37 -0.35 -1.06 8.59
C GLU A 37 -0.81 -0.44 7.28
N ILE A 38 -0.21 -0.91 6.19
CA ILE A 38 -0.56 -0.50 4.83
C ILE A 38 -0.63 -1.73 3.91
N ILE A 39 -1.43 -1.61 2.85
CA ILE A 39 -1.41 -2.57 1.74
C ILE A 39 -0.81 -1.91 0.51
N PRO A 40 0.50 -2.11 0.26
CA PRO A 40 1.14 -1.65 -0.95
C PRO A 40 1.35 -2.77 -1.98
N VAL A 41 1.71 -2.33 -3.19
CA VAL A 41 2.31 -3.17 -4.23
C VAL A 41 3.82 -3.23 -3.99
N ASP A 42 4.40 -4.43 -3.99
CA ASP A 42 5.86 -4.61 -4.05
C ASP A 42 6.35 -4.22 -5.45
N ASN A 43 7.23 -3.21 -5.52
CA ASN A 43 7.65 -2.63 -6.80
C ASN A 43 8.70 -3.48 -7.55
N ILE A 44 9.12 -4.62 -6.98
CA ILE A 44 10.05 -5.56 -7.61
C ILE A 44 9.31 -6.67 -8.34
N ASN A 45 8.29 -7.24 -7.70
CA ASN A 45 7.61 -8.44 -8.21
C ASN A 45 6.10 -8.25 -8.49
N GLY A 46 5.52 -7.09 -8.12
CA GLY A 46 4.12 -6.78 -8.37
C GLY A 46 3.12 -7.43 -7.41
N GLN A 47 3.59 -8.13 -6.36
CA GLN A 47 2.73 -8.74 -5.35
C GLN A 47 2.04 -7.67 -4.51
N ILE A 48 0.83 -7.99 -4.05
CA ILE A 48 0.14 -7.18 -3.04
C ILE A 48 0.48 -7.74 -1.67
N ILE A 49 0.98 -6.89 -0.77
CA ILE A 49 1.45 -7.29 0.55
C ILE A 49 0.75 -6.50 1.65
N LEU A 50 0.65 -7.07 2.84
CA LEU A 50 0.43 -6.34 4.09
C LEU A 50 1.81 -5.99 4.67
N GLU A 51 2.07 -4.70 4.86
CA GLU A 51 3.30 -4.17 5.43
C GLU A 51 2.99 -3.41 6.72
N THR A 52 3.76 -3.71 7.77
CA THR A 52 3.73 -2.96 9.03
C THR A 52 4.89 -1.96 9.05
N LEU A 53 4.59 -0.68 9.16
CA LEU A 53 5.57 0.39 9.16
C LEU A 53 6.60 0.19 10.28
N GLY A 54 7.88 0.33 9.93
CA GLY A 54 9.00 0.14 10.87
C GLY A 54 9.38 -1.32 11.14
N GLN A 55 8.69 -2.30 10.56
CA GLN A 55 9.03 -3.71 10.64
C GLN A 55 9.44 -4.28 9.27
N THR A 56 10.16 -5.40 9.28
CA THR A 56 10.54 -6.14 8.06
C THR A 56 9.52 -7.21 7.66
N THR A 57 8.53 -7.46 8.51
CA THR A 57 7.51 -8.48 8.29
C THR A 57 6.57 -8.08 7.16
N ARG A 58 6.41 -8.97 6.20
CA ARG A 58 5.50 -8.80 5.05
C ARG A 58 4.68 -10.06 4.86
N ARG A 59 3.38 -9.90 4.63
CA ARG A 59 2.48 -11.01 4.29
C ARG A 59 1.92 -10.79 2.90
N VAL A 60 2.15 -11.72 1.99
CA VAL A 60 1.55 -11.67 0.63
C VAL A 60 0.04 -11.89 0.75
N LEU A 61 -0.73 -10.97 0.16
CA LEU A 61 -2.19 -11.03 0.08
C LEU A 61 -2.67 -11.52 -1.29
N ALA A 62 -1.98 -11.15 -2.36
CA ALA A 62 -2.27 -11.61 -3.72
C ALA A 62 -1.01 -11.57 -4.59
N ALA A 63 -0.93 -12.38 -5.65
CA ALA A 63 0.24 -12.42 -6.52
C ALA A 63 0.31 -11.23 -7.48
N SER A 64 -0.82 -10.55 -7.73
CA SER A 64 -0.89 -9.36 -8.59
C SER A 64 -2.01 -8.41 -8.15
N LEU A 65 -1.94 -7.15 -8.62
CA LEU A 65 -3.01 -6.18 -8.43
C LEU A 65 -4.35 -6.67 -9.01
N ILE A 66 -4.31 -7.38 -10.14
CA ILE A 66 -5.53 -7.89 -10.79
C ILE A 66 -6.23 -8.90 -9.87
N GLU A 67 -5.48 -9.88 -9.36
CA GLU A 67 -6.01 -10.88 -8.43
C GLU A 67 -6.57 -10.23 -7.16
N PHE A 68 -5.85 -9.25 -6.61
CA PHE A 68 -6.31 -8.53 -5.43
C PHE A 68 -7.64 -7.83 -5.67
N LEU A 69 -7.77 -7.08 -6.77
CA LEU A 69 -9.01 -6.37 -7.11
C LEU A 69 -10.19 -7.32 -7.33
N GLN A 70 -9.95 -8.53 -7.86
CA GLN A 70 -11.00 -9.55 -8.03
C GLN A 70 -11.50 -10.15 -6.70
N GLN A 71 -10.69 -10.10 -5.65
CA GLN A 71 -11.05 -10.60 -4.32
C GLN A 71 -11.81 -9.57 -3.48
N LEU A 72 -11.75 -8.29 -3.86
CA LEU A 72 -12.41 -7.21 -3.11
C LEU A 72 -13.92 -7.32 -3.21
N THR A 73 -14.59 -7.16 -2.06
CA THR A 73 -16.05 -7.04 -1.99
C THR A 73 -16.41 -5.59 -1.67
N PRO A 74 -17.29 -4.94 -2.44
CA PRO A 74 -17.72 -3.58 -2.15
C PRO A 74 -18.41 -3.48 -0.79
N VAL A 75 -18.04 -2.47 0.00
CA VAL A 75 -18.72 -2.14 1.25
C VAL A 75 -19.69 -0.99 0.98
N THR A 76 -20.99 -1.24 1.12
CA THR A 76 -22.06 -0.28 0.77
C THR A 76 -22.60 0.51 1.97
N LYS A 77 -22.20 0.15 3.19
CA LYS A 77 -22.50 0.91 4.41
C LYS A 77 -21.24 1.63 4.85
N LYS A 78 -21.35 2.93 5.19
CA LYS A 78 -20.29 3.60 5.94
C LYS A 78 -20.06 2.80 7.22
N GLN A 79 -18.81 2.38 7.45
CA GLN A 79 -18.33 1.96 8.75
C GLN A 79 -18.34 3.23 9.62
N CYS A 80 -19.50 3.56 10.18
CA CYS A 80 -19.68 4.56 11.21
C CYS A 80 -20.28 3.82 12.40
N ASP A 81 -19.42 3.45 13.34
CA ASP A 81 -19.72 3.46 14.77
C ASP A 81 -18.65 4.34 15.42
#